data_AF-X1NLI9-F1
#
_entry.id   AF-X1NLI9-F1
#
_cell.length_a   1.000
_cell.length_b   1.000
_cell.length_c   1.000
_cell.angle_alpha   90.00
_cell.angle_beta   90.00
_cell.angle_gamma   90.00
#
_symmetry.space_group_name_H-M   'P 1'
#
loop_
_entity.id
_entity.type
_entity.pdbx_description
1 polymer ?
#
loop_
_entity_poly.entity_id
_entity_poly.type
_entity_poly.pdbx_seq_one_letter_code
_entity_poly.pdbx_strand_id
1 'polypeptide(L)'
;MRKIKRGKKRKSLFWLDQLADRIEKDMGLRKGQTVTISCGWSVSGPVHIGNLRSDAIIPFFLGEVLKQRGYKVRNILIIYVQDRFKATPGQMLFFENLNEAEKHIGVPENYKPSPKLVDKYKGKRLVDVPDPYGCCSSWAGHFAKEAVKTFAQLGIKMEVITTDKFYKLDITKKLIKEIIKKRKEI
;
A
#
# COMPACT_ATOMS: atom_id res chain seq x y z
N MET A 1 -35.82 18.86 37.03
CA MET A 1 -34.64 18.49 36.21
C MET A 1 -34.97 18.63 34.73
N ARG A 2 -34.44 19.63 34.02
CA ARG A 2 -34.66 19.82 32.58
C ARG A 2 -33.81 18.80 31.80
N LYS A 3 -34.46 17.90 31.06
CA LYS A 3 -33.80 16.99 30.11
C LYS A 3 -33.11 17.83 29.03
N ILE A 4 -31.77 17.78 28.96
CA ILE A 4 -31.00 18.36 27.87
C ILE A 4 -31.34 17.58 26.60
N LYS A 5 -32.10 18.21 25.70
CA LYS A 5 -32.36 17.68 24.35
C LYS A 5 -31.00 17.58 23.65
N ARG A 6 -30.54 16.36 23.33
CA ARG A 6 -29.42 16.14 22.42
C ARG A 6 -29.74 16.87 21.11
N GLY A 7 -29.06 17.99 20.85
CA GLY A 7 -29.19 18.71 19.58
C GLY A 7 -28.90 17.79 18.40
N LYS A 8 -29.60 17.98 17.27
CA LYS A 8 -29.30 17.28 16.01
C LYS A 8 -27.79 17.39 15.75
N LYS A 9 -27.09 16.26 15.61
CA LYS A 9 -25.67 16.24 15.23
C LYS A 9 -25.52 17.08 13.95
N ARG A 10 -24.83 18.21 14.04
CA ARG A 10 -24.53 19.06 12.89
C ARG A 10 -23.60 18.25 11.98
N LYS A 11 -23.96 18.11 10.69
CA LYS A 11 -23.15 17.37 9.72
C LYS A 11 -21.78 18.04 9.61
N SER A 12 -20.71 17.27 9.76
CA SER A 12 -19.35 17.81 9.63
C SER A 12 -19.11 18.28 8.19
N LEU A 13 -18.47 19.44 8.04
CA LEU A 13 -18.06 19.96 6.74
C LEU A 13 -16.73 19.36 6.27
N PHE A 14 -15.99 18.68 7.15
CA PHE A 14 -14.74 18.03 6.79
C PHE A 14 -14.99 16.75 5.98
N TRP A 15 -14.31 16.62 4.84
CA TRP A 15 -14.58 15.55 3.87
C TRP A 15 -14.34 14.15 4.45
N LEU A 16 -13.40 14.00 5.39
CA LEU A 16 -13.08 12.71 6.00
C LEU A 16 -14.20 12.25 6.95
N ASP A 17 -14.81 13.18 7.67
CA ASP A 17 -15.99 12.90 8.48
C ASP A 17 -17.18 12.49 7.61
N GLN A 18 -17.36 13.17 6.47
CA GLN A 18 -18.40 12.82 5.50
C GLN A 18 -18.15 11.46 4.84
N LEU A 19 -16.88 11.09 4.64
CA LEU A 19 -16.51 9.75 4.19
C LEU A 19 -16.84 8.70 5.26
N ALA A 20 -16.50 8.96 6.52
CA ALA A 20 -16.85 8.09 7.63
C ALA A 20 -18.38 7.94 7.78
N ASP A 21 -19.15 9.03 7.69
CA ASP A 21 -20.63 9.00 7.72
C ASP A 21 -21.20 8.09 6.62
N ARG A 22 -20.64 8.17 5.39
CA ARG A 22 -21.05 7.31 4.27
C ARG A 22 -20.72 5.85 4.53
N ILE A 23 -19.50 5.55 4.98
CA ILE A 23 -19.07 4.18 5.28
C ILE A 23 -19.93 3.56 6.39
N GLU A 24 -20.21 4.30 7.47
CA GLU A 24 -21.07 3.85 8.56
C GLU A 24 -22.47 3.49 8.06
N LYS A 25 -23.03 4.32 7.17
CA LYS A 25 -24.36 4.11 6.58
C LYS A 25 -24.36 2.92 5.61
N ASP A 26 -23.47 2.93 4.62
CA ASP A 26 -23.48 1.99 3.50
C ASP A 26 -23.11 0.58 3.95
N MET A 27 -22.22 0.45 4.94
CA MET A 27 -21.84 -0.83 5.52
C MET A 27 -22.70 -1.25 6.72
N GLY A 28 -23.62 -0.40 7.18
CA GLY A 28 -24.48 -0.68 8.34
C GLY A 28 -23.68 -0.96 9.63
N LEU A 29 -22.62 -0.18 9.88
CA LEU A 29 -21.69 -0.44 10.97
C LEU A 29 -22.35 -0.29 12.34
N ARG A 30 -21.95 -1.17 13.27
CA ARG A 30 -22.37 -1.15 14.68
C ARG A 30 -21.18 -0.83 15.56
N LYS A 31 -21.39 0.03 16.56
CA LYS A 31 -20.32 0.40 17.50
C LYS A 31 -19.68 -0.83 18.15
N GLY A 32 -18.37 -0.77 18.37
CA GLY A 32 -17.59 -1.89 18.91
C GLY A 32 -17.21 -2.96 17.87
N GLN A 33 -17.77 -2.95 16.66
CA GLN A 33 -17.29 -3.79 15.57
C GLN A 33 -15.86 -3.41 15.16
N THR A 34 -15.14 -4.42 14.66
CA THR A 34 -13.82 -4.22 14.05
C THR A 34 -14.00 -3.80 12.59
N VAL A 35 -13.54 -2.62 12.25
CA VAL A 35 -13.43 -2.12 10.88
C VAL A 35 -12.00 -2.32 10.41
N THR A 36 -11.82 -3.06 9.32
CA THR A 36 -10.52 -3.21 8.67
C THR A 36 -10.46 -2.25 7.48
N ILE A 37 -9.45 -1.39 7.48
CA ILE A 37 -9.16 -0.49 6.35
C ILE A 37 -7.88 -0.99 5.72
N SER A 38 -7.99 -1.52 4.51
CA SER A 38 -6.84 -1.99 3.74
C SER A 38 -6.51 -1.05 2.60
N CYS A 39 -5.22 -0.80 2.42
CA CYS A 39 -4.64 -0.10 1.27
C CYS A 39 -3.43 -0.91 0.78
N GLY A 40 -2.85 -0.53 -0.34
CA GLY A 40 -1.68 -1.26 -0.82
C GLY A 40 -1.13 -0.76 -2.13
N TRP A 41 0.17 -0.95 -2.30
CA TRP A 41 0.88 -0.55 -3.50
C TRP A 41 1.88 -1.61 -3.96
N SER A 42 2.22 -1.54 -5.24
CA SER A 42 3.27 -2.33 -5.86
C SER A 42 4.63 -1.67 -5.68
N VAL A 43 5.62 -2.41 -5.17
CA VAL A 43 6.95 -1.86 -4.88
C VAL A 43 7.82 -1.85 -6.15
N SER A 44 7.35 -1.18 -7.20
CA SER A 44 8.07 -1.08 -8.47
C SER A 44 9.24 -0.07 -8.43
N GLY A 45 9.44 0.64 -7.33
CA GLY A 45 10.52 1.60 -7.15
C GLY A 45 10.33 2.45 -5.89
N PRO A 46 11.03 3.59 -5.80
CA PRO A 46 10.91 4.52 -4.68
C PRO A 46 9.46 4.96 -4.46
N VAL A 47 9.07 5.09 -3.19
CA VAL A 47 7.75 5.60 -2.81
C VAL A 47 7.70 7.11 -3.01
N HIS A 48 6.62 7.58 -3.65
CA HIS A 48 6.40 9.01 -3.88
C HIS A 48 5.24 9.55 -3.03
N ILE A 49 5.09 10.87 -2.99
CA ILE A 49 4.04 11.57 -2.21
C ILE A 49 2.62 11.12 -2.58
N GLY A 50 2.43 10.61 -3.80
CA GLY A 50 1.17 10.02 -4.24
C GLY A 50 0.79 8.81 -3.39
N ASN A 51 1.71 7.85 -3.22
CA ASN A 51 1.48 6.69 -2.35
C ASN A 51 1.31 7.11 -0.89
N LEU A 52 2.09 8.07 -0.41
CA LEU A 52 1.92 8.61 0.95
C LEU A 52 0.49 9.13 1.14
N ARG A 53 -0.06 9.85 0.16
CA ARG A 53 -1.42 10.38 0.24
C ARG A 53 -2.46 9.25 0.19
N SER A 54 -2.43 8.39 -0.84
CA SER A 54 -3.48 7.40 -1.10
C SER A 54 -3.42 6.18 -0.17
N ASP A 55 -2.22 5.69 0.10
CA ASP A 55 -1.98 4.39 0.73
C ASP A 55 -1.47 4.51 2.17
N ALA A 56 -1.31 5.72 2.70
CA ALA A 56 -0.95 5.92 4.10
C ALA A 56 -1.85 6.97 4.78
N ILE A 57 -1.80 8.24 4.37
CA ILE A 57 -2.50 9.35 5.03
C ILE A 57 -4.01 9.11 5.07
N ILE A 58 -4.65 8.96 3.92
CA ILE A 58 -6.11 8.83 3.84
C ILE A 58 -6.63 7.62 4.63
N PRO A 59 -6.14 6.38 4.41
CA PRO A 59 -6.63 5.21 5.14
C PRO A 59 -6.34 5.30 6.64
N PHE A 60 -5.16 5.79 7.03
CA PHE A 60 -4.80 5.93 8.44
C PHE A 60 -5.72 6.90 9.17
N PHE A 61 -5.91 8.11 8.66
CA PHE A 61 -6.74 9.11 9.31
C PHE A 61 -8.24 8.77 9.25
N LEU A 62 -8.70 8.09 8.20
CA LEU A 62 -10.06 7.54 8.19
C LEU A 62 -10.25 6.55 9.35
N GLY A 63 -9.24 5.71 9.58
CA GLY A 63 -9.19 4.82 10.72
C GLY A 63 -9.22 5.54 12.06
N GLU A 64 -8.44 6.61 12.22
CA GLU A 64 -8.44 7.41 13.45
C GLU A 64 -9.80 8.09 13.69
N VAL A 65 -10.47 8.58 12.65
CA VAL A 65 -11.84 9.13 12.77
C VAL A 65 -12.82 8.05 13.24
N LEU A 66 -12.79 6.85 12.66
CA LEU A 66 -13.66 5.75 13.07
C LEU A 66 -13.33 5.27 14.49
N LYS A 67 -12.06 5.24 14.87
CA LYS A 67 -11.65 4.91 16.24
C LYS A 67 -12.22 5.90 17.25
N GLN A 68 -12.16 7.21 16.96
CA GLN A 68 -12.78 8.25 17.80
C GLN A 68 -14.31 8.11 17.89
N ARG A 69 -14.95 7.50 16.88
CA ARG A 69 -16.41 7.23 16.87
C ARG A 69 -16.82 5.97 17.64
N GLY A 70 -15.85 5.19 18.14
CA GLY A 70 -16.06 4.01 18.98
C GLY A 70 -16.01 2.67 18.24
N TYR A 71 -15.35 2.61 17.09
CA TYR A 71 -15.03 1.34 16.42
C TYR A 71 -13.65 0.83 16.84
N LYS A 72 -13.47 -0.50 16.78
CA LYS A 72 -12.13 -1.08 16.76
C LYS A 72 -11.62 -0.97 15.32
N VAL A 73 -10.41 -0.48 15.11
CA VAL A 73 -9.90 -0.27 13.76
C VAL A 73 -8.60 -1.04 13.56
N ARG A 74 -8.50 -1.68 12.39
CA ARG A 74 -7.28 -2.34 11.92
C ARG A 74 -6.89 -1.75 10.57
N ASN A 75 -5.84 -0.91 10.57
CA ASN A 75 -5.28 -0.33 9.36
C ASN A 75 -4.20 -1.26 8.81
N ILE A 76 -4.44 -1.80 7.62
CA ILE A 76 -3.53 -2.74 6.95
C ILE A 76 -2.98 -2.08 5.70
N LEU A 77 -1.67 -2.17 5.57
CA LEU A 77 -0.95 -1.82 4.38
C LEU A 77 -0.43 -3.10 3.70
N ILE A 78 -0.94 -3.37 2.51
CA ILE A 78 -0.59 -4.53 1.71
C ILE A 78 0.49 -4.14 0.71
N ILE A 79 1.64 -4.78 0.81
CA ILE A 79 2.78 -4.52 -0.05
C ILE A 79 2.84 -5.60 -1.13
N TYR A 80 2.65 -5.20 -2.39
CA TYR A 80 2.70 -6.11 -3.53
C TYR A 80 4.15 -6.32 -3.96
N VAL A 81 4.67 -7.51 -3.68
CA VAL A 81 6.06 -7.93 -3.92
C VAL A 81 6.15 -9.04 -4.97
N GLN A 82 5.01 -9.59 -5.40
CA GLN A 82 4.94 -10.67 -6.39
C GLN A 82 4.75 -10.15 -7.82
N ASP A 83 4.52 -8.85 -8.00
CA ASP A 83 4.32 -8.24 -9.31
C ASP A 83 5.57 -8.38 -10.19
N ARG A 84 5.37 -8.27 -11.50
CA ARG A 84 6.47 -8.36 -12.45
C ARG A 84 7.27 -7.06 -12.49
N PHE A 85 8.58 -7.18 -12.39
CA PHE A 85 9.54 -6.13 -12.61
C PHE A 85 9.54 -5.76 -14.10
N LYS A 86 9.25 -4.50 -14.42
CA LYS A 86 9.06 -4.05 -15.81
C LYS A 86 10.39 -3.75 -16.52
N ALA A 87 11.47 -3.59 -15.77
CA ALA A 87 12.76 -3.12 -16.26
C ALA A 87 12.65 -1.80 -17.04
N THR A 88 11.90 -0.84 -16.47
CA THR A 88 11.83 0.52 -17.03
C THR A 88 13.20 1.20 -16.94
N PRO A 89 13.44 2.27 -17.72
CA PRO A 89 14.68 3.05 -17.58
C PRO A 89 14.96 3.46 -16.13
N GLY A 90 13.98 4.03 -15.42
CA GLY A 90 14.17 4.43 -14.02
C GLY A 90 14.53 3.28 -13.09
N GLN A 91 14.00 2.08 -13.35
CA GLN A 91 14.36 0.88 -12.59
C GLN A 91 15.78 0.38 -12.89
N MET A 92 16.18 0.43 -14.15
CA MET A 92 17.50 -0.04 -14.60
C MET A 92 18.61 0.92 -14.18
N LEU A 93 18.31 2.21 -14.05
CA LEU A 93 19.27 3.20 -13.60
C LEU A 93 19.83 2.86 -12.21
N PHE A 94 19.03 2.29 -11.30
CA PHE A 94 19.52 1.81 -10.00
C PHE A 94 20.58 0.71 -10.11
N PHE A 95 20.61 -0.07 -11.19
CA PHE A 95 21.63 -1.12 -11.38
C PHE A 95 22.84 -0.65 -12.18
N GLU A 96 22.70 0.40 -12.97
CA GLU A 96 23.78 0.95 -13.81
C GLU A 96 24.51 2.10 -13.13
N ASN A 97 23.78 2.96 -12.41
CA ASN A 97 24.32 4.12 -11.73
C ASN A 97 23.42 4.52 -10.54
N LEU A 98 23.69 3.94 -9.37
CA LEU A 98 22.99 4.23 -8.12
C LEU A 98 22.99 5.72 -7.77
N ASN A 99 24.14 6.39 -7.89
CA ASN A 99 24.27 7.80 -7.55
C ASN A 99 23.34 8.69 -8.40
N GLU A 100 23.19 8.37 -9.69
CA GLU A 100 22.27 9.08 -10.57
C GLU A 100 20.81 8.76 -10.25
N ALA A 101 20.51 7.50 -9.93
CA ALA A 101 19.16 7.06 -9.55
C ALA A 101 18.64 7.75 -8.28
N GLU A 102 19.52 8.05 -7.32
CA GLU A 102 19.15 8.75 -6.09
C GLU A 102 18.90 10.25 -6.28
N LYS A 103 19.66 10.89 -7.18
CA LYS A 103 19.57 12.33 -7.41
C LYS A 103 18.41 12.73 -8.32
N HIS A 104 17.98 11.83 -9.20
CA HIS A 104 17.01 12.15 -10.23
C HIS A 104 15.63 11.55 -9.96
N ILE A 105 14.61 12.41 -10.02
CA ILE A 105 13.23 11.93 -10.21
C ILE A 105 13.08 11.63 -11.70
N GLY A 106 13.16 10.34 -12.04
CA GLY A 106 13.09 9.88 -13.43
C GLY A 106 14.43 9.38 -13.94
N VAL A 107 14.78 9.70 -15.18
CA VAL A 107 16.06 9.35 -15.80
C VAL A 107 16.61 10.52 -16.59
N PRO A 108 17.93 10.61 -16.81
CA PRO A 108 18.53 11.62 -17.67
C PRO A 108 17.92 11.61 -19.08
N GLU A 109 17.96 12.76 -19.75
CA GLU A 109 17.51 12.86 -21.14
C GLU A 109 18.30 11.90 -22.04
N ASN A 110 17.62 11.22 -22.96
CA ASN A 110 18.19 10.21 -23.86
C ASN A 110 18.78 8.96 -23.18
N TYR A 111 18.60 8.77 -21.87
CA TYR A 111 19.03 7.55 -21.20
C TYR A 111 18.27 6.33 -21.72
N LYS A 112 19.03 5.30 -22.11
CA LYS A 112 18.52 3.99 -22.52
C LYS A 112 19.23 2.92 -21.70
N PRO A 113 18.48 2.03 -21.03
CA PRO A 113 19.09 0.98 -20.23
C PRO A 113 19.77 -0.08 -21.11
N SER A 114 20.79 -0.73 -20.57
CA SER A 114 21.44 -1.88 -21.21
C SER A 114 20.43 -2.98 -21.55
N PRO A 115 20.32 -3.40 -22.83
CA PRO A 115 19.45 -4.50 -23.22
C PRO A 115 19.73 -5.78 -22.42
N LYS A 116 21.01 -6.05 -22.11
CA LYS A 116 21.42 -7.21 -21.30
C LYS A 116 20.85 -7.16 -19.88
N LEU A 117 20.79 -5.99 -19.25
CA LEU A 117 20.20 -5.84 -17.92
C LEU A 117 18.68 -5.93 -17.95
N VAL A 118 18.06 -5.33 -18.98
CA VAL A 118 16.62 -5.45 -19.20
C VAL A 118 16.24 -6.92 -19.32
N ASP A 119 16.90 -7.69 -20.19
CA ASP A 119 16.61 -9.12 -20.38
C ASP A 119 16.86 -9.94 -19.11
N LYS A 120 17.85 -9.56 -18.29
CA LYS A 120 18.17 -10.23 -17.03
C LYS A 120 17.06 -10.09 -15.97
N TYR A 121 16.35 -8.96 -15.92
CA TYR A 121 15.44 -8.65 -14.82
C TYR A 121 13.97 -8.52 -15.23
N LYS A 122 13.67 -8.20 -16.48
CA LYS A 122 12.30 -8.04 -16.96
C LYS A 122 11.48 -9.30 -16.71
N GLY A 123 10.30 -9.13 -16.15
CA GLY A 123 9.36 -10.21 -15.86
C GLY A 123 9.62 -10.98 -14.57
N LYS A 124 10.78 -10.81 -13.91
CA LYS A 124 11.02 -11.37 -12.57
C LYS A 124 10.06 -10.77 -11.56
N ARG A 125 9.75 -11.50 -10.49
CA ARG A 125 8.92 -10.97 -9.40
C ARG A 125 9.72 -9.92 -8.63
N LEU A 126 9.09 -8.87 -8.13
CA LEU A 126 9.80 -7.81 -7.39
C LEU A 126 10.61 -8.35 -6.20
N VAL A 127 10.12 -9.42 -5.55
CA VAL A 127 10.80 -10.11 -4.44
C VAL A 127 12.01 -10.95 -4.89
N ASP A 128 12.13 -11.29 -6.18
CA ASP A 128 13.27 -12.04 -6.74
C ASP A 128 14.32 -11.13 -7.40
N VAL A 129 14.04 -9.84 -7.53
CA VAL A 129 15.00 -8.85 -8.03
C VAL A 129 15.88 -8.44 -6.85
N PRO A 130 17.22 -8.50 -6.96
CA PRO A 130 18.11 -8.15 -5.86
C PRO A 130 17.98 -6.66 -5.49
N ASP A 131 18.27 -6.35 -4.23
CA ASP A 131 18.42 -4.97 -3.78
C ASP A 131 19.68 -4.37 -4.42
N PRO A 132 19.58 -3.31 -5.24
CA PRO A 132 20.75 -2.67 -5.84
C PRO A 132 21.69 -2.08 -4.78
N TYR A 133 21.21 -1.79 -3.57
CA TYR A 133 22.01 -1.29 -2.44
C TYR A 133 22.67 -2.38 -1.60
N GLY A 134 22.29 -3.65 -1.79
CA GLY A 134 22.82 -4.79 -1.05
C GLY A 134 22.47 -4.86 0.45
N CYS A 135 21.58 -4.01 0.97
CA CYS A 135 21.23 -3.99 2.40
C CYS A 135 19.96 -4.77 2.75
N CYS A 136 19.15 -5.12 1.74
CA CYS A 136 17.92 -5.89 1.86
C CYS A 136 17.95 -7.12 0.94
N SER A 137 17.06 -8.08 1.19
CA SER A 137 16.99 -9.33 0.42
C SER A 137 16.51 -9.14 -1.03
N SER A 138 15.84 -8.04 -1.33
CA SER A 138 15.25 -7.77 -2.65
C SER A 138 14.97 -6.29 -2.86
N TRP A 139 14.80 -5.91 -4.12
CA TRP A 139 14.26 -4.62 -4.57
C TRP A 139 12.99 -4.25 -3.81
N ALA A 140 12.01 -5.16 -3.77
CA ALA A 140 10.77 -4.94 -3.03
C ALA A 140 11.03 -4.74 -1.53
N GLY A 141 11.94 -5.52 -0.95
CA GLY A 141 12.29 -5.40 0.47
C GLY A 141 12.88 -4.05 0.82
N HIS A 142 13.76 -3.51 -0.03
CA HIS A 142 14.41 -2.22 0.17
C HIS A 142 13.39 -1.08 0.23
N PHE A 143 12.67 -0.85 -0.87
CA PHE A 143 11.76 0.30 -0.97
C PHE A 143 10.52 0.16 -0.08
N ALA A 144 10.08 -1.07 0.23
CA ALA A 144 9.05 -1.28 1.25
C ALA A 144 9.52 -0.85 2.64
N LYS A 145 10.74 -1.23 3.03
CA LYS A 145 11.33 -0.86 4.33
C LYS A 145 11.50 0.65 4.44
N GLU A 146 12.01 1.29 3.39
CA GLU A 146 12.16 2.74 3.32
C GLU A 146 10.80 3.44 3.49
N ALA A 147 9.80 3.05 2.71
CA ALA A 147 8.46 3.64 2.78
C ALA A 147 7.82 3.52 4.16
N VAL A 148 7.85 2.31 4.75
CA VAL A 148 7.28 2.05 6.07
C VAL A 148 8.00 2.85 7.16
N LYS A 149 9.33 2.99 7.06
CA LYS A 149 10.11 3.83 7.97
C LYS A 149 9.69 5.30 7.86
N THR A 150 9.55 5.82 6.64
CA THR A 150 9.12 7.19 6.38
C THR A 150 7.71 7.45 6.91
N PHE A 151 6.76 6.53 6.70
CA PHE A 151 5.40 6.67 7.23
C PHE A 151 5.39 6.70 8.77
N ALA A 152 6.19 5.85 9.40
CA ALA A 152 6.31 5.82 10.86
C ALA A 152 6.88 7.13 11.43
N GLN A 153 7.82 7.78 10.74
CA GLN A 153 8.35 9.10 11.12
C GLN A 153 7.28 10.21 11.07
N LEU A 154 6.28 10.07 10.19
CA LEU A 154 5.13 10.96 10.10
C LEU A 154 4.00 10.60 11.10
N GLY A 155 4.24 9.65 12.01
CA GLY A 155 3.25 9.18 12.96
C GLY A 155 2.21 8.20 12.40
N ILE A 156 2.35 7.79 11.13
CA ILE A 156 1.44 6.88 10.46
C ILE A 156 1.93 5.44 10.67
N LYS A 157 1.26 4.72 11.56
CA LYS A 157 1.58 3.32 11.89
C LYS A 157 0.47 2.39 11.45
N MET A 158 0.79 1.46 10.56
CA MET A 158 -0.14 0.49 10.01
C MET A 158 0.44 -0.92 10.13
N GLU A 159 -0.43 -1.92 10.16
CA GLU A 159 -0.01 -3.31 10.05
C GLU A 159 0.44 -3.60 8.62
N VAL A 160 1.66 -4.10 8.45
CA VAL A 160 2.22 -4.37 7.12
C VAL A 160 2.12 -5.85 6.79
N ILE A 161 1.47 -6.17 5.67
CA ILE A 161 1.37 -7.52 5.11
C ILE A 161 1.94 -7.51 3.71
N THR A 162 2.76 -8.51 3.37
CA THR A 162 3.25 -8.68 2.00
C THR A 162 2.42 -9.72 1.26
N THR A 163 2.28 -9.55 -0.05
CA THR A 163 1.66 -10.58 -0.92
C THR A 163 2.38 -11.92 -0.84
N ASP A 164 3.70 -11.94 -0.62
CA ASP A 164 4.43 -13.20 -0.37
C ASP A 164 3.88 -13.98 0.83
N LYS A 165 3.64 -13.30 1.97
CA LYS A 165 2.99 -13.92 3.12
C LYS A 165 1.55 -14.31 2.80
N PHE A 166 0.81 -13.42 2.15
CA PHE A 166 -0.60 -13.63 1.82
C PHE A 166 -0.84 -14.86 0.93
N TYR A 167 -0.06 -15.06 -0.12
CA TYR A 167 -0.19 -16.21 -1.04
C TYR A 167 0.19 -17.55 -0.40
N LYS A 168 1.00 -17.53 0.67
CA LYS A 168 1.37 -18.75 1.41
C LYS A 168 0.28 -19.25 2.35
N LEU A 169 -0.71 -18.42 2.69
CA LEU A 169 -1.84 -18.79 3.56
C LEU A 169 -2.72 -19.85 2.90
N ASP A 170 -3.16 -20.83 3.68
CA ASP A 170 -4.02 -21.91 3.16
C ASP A 170 -5.39 -21.41 2.71
N ILE A 171 -5.93 -20.38 3.38
CA ILE A 171 -7.18 -19.75 2.93
C ILE A 171 -7.03 -19.13 1.55
N THR A 172 -5.89 -18.48 1.27
CA THR A 172 -5.61 -17.88 -0.04
C THR A 172 -5.48 -18.96 -1.11
N LYS A 173 -4.76 -20.05 -0.83
CA LYS A 173 -4.65 -21.19 -1.75
C LYS A 173 -6.02 -21.81 -2.05
N LYS A 174 -6.90 -21.94 -1.05
CA LYS A 174 -8.28 -22.43 -1.23
C LYS A 174 -9.09 -21.49 -2.12
N LEU A 175 -9.06 -20.17 -1.84
CA LEU A 175 -9.75 -19.16 -2.64
C LEU A 175 -9.31 -19.15 -4.10
N ILE A 176 -8.00 -19.25 -4.37
CA ILE A 176 -7.47 -19.32 -5.74
C ILE A 176 -8.03 -20.55 -6.47
N LYS A 177 -8.06 -21.72 -5.82
CA LYS A 177 -8.64 -22.94 -6.41
C LYS A 177 -10.12 -22.75 -6.75
N GLU A 178 -10.89 -22.11 -5.88
CA GLU A 178 -12.30 -21.80 -6.14
C GLU A 178 -12.49 -20.83 -7.31
N ILE A 179 -11.68 -19.77 -7.38
CA ILE A 179 -11.67 -18.82 -8.51
C ILE A 179 -11.38 -19.56 -9.83
N ILE A 180 -10.40 -20.46 -9.85
CA ILE A 180 -10.05 -21.24 -11.07
C ILE A 180 -11.19 -22.16 -11.51
N LYS A 181 -11.95 -22.75 -10.57
CA LYS A 181 -13.13 -23.56 -10.89
C LYS A 181 -14.24 -22.70 -11.50
N LYS A 182 -14.44 -21.50 -10.96
CA LYS A 182 -15.45 -20.52 -11.40
C LYS A 182 -14.97 -19.59 -12.50
N ARG A 183 -13.86 -19.90 -13.19
CA ARG A 183 -13.24 -19.02 -14.21
C ARG A 183 -14.12 -18.65 -15.41
N LYS A 184 -15.30 -19.25 -15.55
CA LYS A 184 -16.28 -18.89 -16.60
C LYS A 184 -17.27 -17.81 -16.13
N GLU A 185 -17.32 -17.56 -14.83
CA GLU A 185 -18.19 -16.58 -14.17
C GLU A 185 -17.44 -15.29 -13.79
N ILE A 186 -16.11 -15.27 -13.99
CA ILE A 186 -15.17 -14.19 -13.64
C ILE A 186 -14.40 -13.83 -14.91
#